data_AF-A0A2I8AGF7-F1
#
_entry.id   AF-A0A2I8AGF7-F1
#
_cell.length_a   1.000
_cell.length_b   1.000
_cell.length_c   1.000
_cell.angle_alpha   90.00
_cell.angle_beta   90.00
_cell.angle_gamma   90.00
#
_symmetry.space_group_name_H-M   'P 1'
#
loop_
_entity.id
_entity.type
_entity.pdbx_description
1 polymer ?
#
loop_
_entity_poly.entity_id
_entity_poly.type
_entity_poly.pdbx_seq_one_letter_code
_entity_poly.pdbx_strand_id
1 'polypeptide(L)'
;MFEKKQTLAEAACEIQRLLKQLEETNPAATEPEQIVYVNVATKPDLKQRTIAALKEGGETAIEEFFLENKYLKVGKAIIKGWLQGGT
;
A
#
# COMPACT_ATOMS: atom_id res chain seq x y z
N MET A 1 19.25 -0.88 6.67
CA MET A 1 18.29 0.20 7.02
C MET A 1 17.80 0.95 5.78
N PHE A 2 18.66 1.30 4.82
CA PHE A 2 18.26 1.98 3.58
C PHE A 2 17.33 1.15 2.68
N GLU A 3 17.59 -0.15 2.52
CA GLU A 3 16.77 -1.05 1.68
C GLU A 3 15.32 -1.20 2.17
N LYS A 4 15.10 -1.12 3.48
CA LYS A 4 13.76 -1.19 4.08
C LYS A 4 12.97 0.07 3.76
N LYS A 5 13.56 1.25 4.01
CA LYS A 5 12.94 2.54 3.65
C LYS A 5 12.64 2.63 2.15
N GLN A 6 13.55 2.15 1.30
CA GLN A 6 13.31 2.08 -0.15
C GLN A 6 12.13 1.16 -0.48
N THR A 7 12.04 -0.01 0.14
CA THR A 7 10.93 -0.95 -0.07
C THR A 7 9.59 -0.34 0.38
N LEU A 8 9.55 0.35 1.53
CA LEU A 8 8.35 1.02 2.02
C LEU A 8 7.92 2.19 1.11
N ALA A 9 8.89 2.96 0.62
CA ALA A 9 8.64 4.04 -0.34
C ALA A 9 8.10 3.50 -1.68
N GLU A 10 8.68 2.41 -2.19
CA GLU A 10 8.23 1.72 -3.40
C GLU A 10 6.81 1.19 -3.24
N ALA A 11 6.50 0.58 -2.09
CA ALA A 11 5.15 0.11 -1.78
C ALA A 11 4.13 1.24 -1.75
N ALA A 12 4.43 2.34 -1.06
CA ALA A 12 3.56 3.52 -1.02
C ALA A 12 3.34 4.11 -2.42
N CYS A 13 4.41 4.24 -3.21
CA CYS A 13 4.33 4.75 -4.57
C CYS A 13 3.46 3.87 -5.49
N GLU A 14 3.65 2.55 -5.45
CA GLU A 14 2.86 1.61 -6.26
C GLU A 14 1.38 1.62 -5.84
N ILE A 15 1.07 1.65 -4.53
CA ILE A 15 -0.31 1.79 -4.03
C ILE A 15 -0.96 3.08 -4.56
N GLN A 16 -0.27 4.22 -4.42
CA GLN A 16 -0.79 5.49 -4.90
C GLN A 16 -1.02 5.50 -6.41
N ARG A 17 -0.10 4.90 -7.17
CA ARG A 17 -0.22 4.77 -8.63
C ARG A 17 -1.45 3.95 -9.01
N LEU A 18 -1.63 2.79 -8.38
CA LEU A 18 -2.76 1.90 -8.65
C LEU A 18 -4.10 2.55 -8.30
N LEU A 19 -4.17 3.25 -7.16
CA LEU A 19 -5.38 3.97 -6.76
C LEU A 19 -5.71 5.12 -7.71
N LYS A 20 -4.70 5.84 -8.21
CA LYS A 20 -4.89 6.86 -9.25
C LYS A 20 -5.45 6.25 -10.53
N GLN A 21 -4.89 5.14 -10.99
CA GLN A 21 -5.39 4.45 -12.19
C GLN A 21 -6.83 3.94 -12.01
N LEU A 22 -7.16 3.44 -10.82
CA LEU A 22 -8.53 3.03 -10.51
C LEU A 22 -9.48 4.23 -10.49
N GLU A 23 -9.07 5.37 -9.95
CA GLU A 23 -9.91 6.58 -9.95
C GLU A 23 -10.17 7.11 -11.37
N GLU A 24 -9.18 7.04 -12.27
CA GLU A 24 -9.35 7.45 -13.67
C GLU A 24 -10.34 6.56 -14.43
N THR A 25 -10.44 5.28 -14.07
CA THR A 25 -11.30 4.30 -14.75
C THR A 25 -12.64 4.07 -14.05
N ASN A 26 -12.68 4.25 -12.73
CA ASN A 26 -13.82 4.08 -11.85
C ASN A 26 -13.74 5.06 -10.65
N PRO A 27 -14.09 6.34 -10.86
CA PRO A 27 -14.00 7.36 -9.80
C PRO A 27 -14.99 7.13 -8.64
N ALA A 28 -16.01 6.29 -8.84
CA ALA A 28 -16.98 5.91 -7.82
C ALA A 28 -16.57 4.67 -7.01
N ALA A 29 -15.37 4.12 -7.25
CA ALA A 29 -14.88 2.94 -6.54
C ALA A 29 -14.87 3.15 -5.03
N THR A 30 -15.57 2.28 -4.32
CA THR A 30 -15.63 2.31 -2.86
C THR A 30 -14.29 1.89 -2.24
N GLU A 31 -14.04 2.25 -0.98
CA GLU A 31 -12.84 1.83 -0.25
C GLU A 31 -12.55 0.31 -0.32
N PRO A 32 -13.52 -0.61 -0.14
CA PRO A 32 -13.25 -2.04 -0.30
C PRO A 32 -12.84 -2.43 -1.72
N GLU A 33 -13.45 -1.82 -2.75
CA GLU A 33 -13.05 -2.07 -4.15
C GLU A 33 -11.62 -1.61 -4.42
N GLN A 34 -11.24 -0.44 -3.88
CA GLN A 34 -9.88 0.07 -3.94
C GLN A 34 -8.88 -0.89 -3.29
N ILE A 35 -9.20 -1.42 -2.11
CA ILE A 35 -8.36 -2.39 -1.40
C ILE A 35 -8.20 -3.68 -2.23
N VAL A 36 -9.29 -4.22 -2.78
CA VAL A 36 -9.26 -5.44 -3.60
C VAL A 36 -8.44 -5.21 -4.86
N TYR A 37 -8.68 -4.10 -5.56
CA TYR A 37 -7.95 -3.76 -6.78
C TYR A 37 -6.44 -3.68 -6.53
N VAL A 38 -6.02 -2.95 -5.50
CA VAL A 38 -4.60 -2.83 -5.17
C VAL A 38 -4.02 -4.18 -4.76
N ASN A 39 -4.73 -5.00 -3.99
CA ASN A 39 -4.24 -6.33 -3.61
C ASN A 39 -4.01 -7.25 -4.81
N VAL A 40 -4.88 -7.19 -5.83
CA VAL A 40 -4.76 -7.99 -7.05
C VAL A 40 -3.69 -7.44 -7.99
N ALA A 41 -3.61 -6.12 -8.13
CA ALA A 41 -2.69 -5.46 -9.06
C ALA A 41 -1.26 -5.31 -8.52
N THR A 42 -1.06 -5.35 -7.19
CA THR A 42 0.26 -5.28 -6.58
C THR A 42 1.05 -6.55 -6.84
N LYS A 43 2.32 -6.41 -7.21
CA LYS A 43 3.21 -7.56 -7.41
C LYS A 43 3.40 -8.34 -6.11
N PRO A 44 3.30 -9.69 -6.12
CA PRO A 44 3.42 -10.50 -4.92
C PRO A 44 4.78 -10.34 -4.22
N ASP A 45 5.86 -10.18 -4.98
CA ASP A 45 7.21 -9.91 -4.44
C ASP A 45 7.27 -8.62 -3.63
N LEU A 46 6.68 -7.53 -4.15
CA LEU A 46 6.62 -6.24 -3.47
C LEU A 46 5.83 -6.36 -2.17
N LYS A 47 4.68 -7.06 -2.18
CA LYS A 47 3.89 -7.32 -0.97
C LYS A 47 4.71 -8.08 0.09
N GLN A 48 5.41 -9.15 -0.30
CA GLN A 48 6.25 -9.92 0.63
C GLN A 48 7.39 -9.09 1.23
N ARG A 49 8.12 -8.34 0.39
CA ARG A 49 9.22 -7.47 0.83
C ARG A 49 8.73 -6.33 1.72
N THR A 50 7.54 -5.79 1.44
CA THR A 50 6.89 -4.77 2.27
C THR A 50 6.55 -5.34 3.64
N ILE A 51 5.94 -6.52 3.70
CA ILE A 51 5.63 -7.20 4.97
C ILE A 51 6.91 -7.44 5.80
N ALA A 52 7.99 -7.93 5.17
CA ALA A 52 9.26 -8.14 5.84
C ALA A 52 9.83 -6.83 6.40
N ALA A 53 9.88 -5.78 5.58
CA ALA A 53 10.36 -4.46 5.99
C ALA A 53 9.54 -3.87 7.15
N LEU A 54 8.22 -4.04 7.14
CA LEU A 54 7.32 -3.57 8.20
C LEU A 54 7.47 -4.36 9.51
N LYS A 55 7.63 -5.68 9.44
CA LYS A 55 7.91 -6.52 10.63
C LYS A 55 9.18 -6.09 11.35
N GLU A 56 10.17 -5.62 10.60
CA GLU A 56 11.44 -5.17 11.17
C GLU A 56 11.49 -3.67 11.49
N GLY A 57 10.67 -2.85 10.83
CA GLY A 57 10.69 -1.39 10.91
C GLY A 57 9.51 -0.75 11.65
N GLY A 58 8.49 -1.54 12.00
CA GLY A 58 7.23 -1.06 12.58
C GLY A 58 6.23 -0.58 11.53
N GLU A 59 4.94 -0.76 11.81
CA GLU A 59 3.84 -0.43 10.88
C GLU A 59 3.77 1.07 10.54
N THR A 60 4.28 1.92 11.42
CA THR A 60 4.23 3.38 11.28
C THR A 60 5.24 3.92 10.26
N ALA A 61 6.27 3.14 9.92
CA ALA A 61 7.35 3.57 9.03
C ALA A 61 6.86 3.88 7.60
N ILE A 62 5.70 3.36 7.21
CA ILE A 62 5.12 3.64 5.89
C ILE A 62 4.22 4.88 5.87
N GLU A 63 3.75 5.35 7.03
CA GLU A 63 2.84 6.49 7.13
C GLU A 63 3.49 7.78 6.60
N GLU A 64 4.81 7.91 6.76
CA GLU A 64 5.62 9.01 6.25
C GLU A 64 5.52 9.19 4.73
N PHE A 65 5.20 8.13 3.98
CA PHE A 65 5.11 8.18 2.52
C PHE A 65 3.70 8.52 2.00
N PHE A 66 2.69 8.60 2.88
CA PHE A 66 1.31 8.91 2.52
C PHE A 66 0.85 10.30 3.00
N LEU A 67 1.74 11.12 3.59
CA LEU A 67 1.39 12.31 4.39
C LEU A 67 0.61 13.41 3.65
N GLU A 68 0.61 13.43 2.31
CA GLU A 68 -0.10 14.44 1.50
C GLU A 68 -1.02 13.81 0.46
N ASN A 69 -1.64 12.66 0.78
CA ASN A 69 -2.44 11.92 -0.18
C ASN A 69 -3.86 11.64 0.31
N LYS A 70 -4.87 11.95 -0.53
CA LYS A 70 -6.26 11.50 -0.36
C LYS A 70 -6.39 9.98 -0.17
N TYR A 71 -5.39 9.23 -0.61
CA TYR A 71 -5.27 7.78 -0.45
C TYR A 71 -4.70 7.35 0.91
N LEU A 72 -4.38 8.26 1.84
CA LEU A 72 -3.79 7.92 3.14
C LEU A 72 -4.63 6.88 3.91
N LYS A 73 -5.95 7.07 3.98
CA LYS A 73 -6.86 6.17 4.71
C LYS A 73 -6.86 4.76 4.12
N VAL A 74 -7.09 4.66 2.80
CA VAL A 74 -7.16 3.38 2.08
C VAL A 74 -5.78 2.71 1.98
N GLY A 75 -4.70 3.48 1.79
CA GLY A 75 -3.32 3.00 1.79
C GLY A 75 -2.95 2.34 3.12
N LYS A 76 -3.29 2.96 4.26
CA LYS A 76 -3.11 2.34 5.58
C LYS A 76 -3.89 1.03 5.71
N ALA A 77 -5.13 0.98 5.20
CA ALA A 77 -5.94 -0.23 5.25
C ALA A 77 -5.32 -1.37 4.42
N ILE A 78 -4.82 -1.08 3.22
CA ILE A 78 -4.13 -2.04 2.36
C ILE A 78 -2.91 -2.63 3.07
N ILE A 79 -2.06 -1.77 3.63
CA ILE A 79 -0.84 -2.20 4.32
C ILE A 79 -1.14 -3.04 5.57
N LYS A 80 -2.12 -2.62 6.38
CA LYS A 80 -2.58 -3.42 7.52
C LYS A 80 -3.10 -4.79 7.08
N GLY A 81 -3.85 -4.84 5.99
CA GLY A 81 -4.33 -6.10 5.42
C GLY A 81 -3.19 -7.04 5.01
N TRP A 82 -2.09 -6.51 4.45
CA TRP A 82 -0.90 -7.31 4.12
C TRP A 82 -0.23 -7.90 5.35
N LEU A 83 -0.14 -7.14 6.44
CA LEU A 83 0.47 -7.58 7.70
C LEU A 83 -0.35 -8.64 8.44
N GLN A 84 -1.68 -8.53 8.37
CA GLN A 84 -2.61 -9.46 9.01
C GLN A 84 -2.80 -10.77 8.24
N GLY A 85 -2.09 -10.95 7.11
CA GLY A 85 -2.12 -12.19 6.34
C GLY A 85 -3.17 -12.25 5.23
N GLY A 86 -3.79 -11.12 4.87
CA GLY A 86 -4.67 -10.92 3.71
C GLY A 86 -5.63 -12.07 3.38
N THR A 87 -6.88 -11.98 3.85
CA THR A 87 -8.05 -12.74 3.34
C THR A 87 -8.15 -12.73 1.83
#